data_AF-A0A1K1QRF9-F1
#
_entry.id   AF-A0A1K1QRF9-F1
#
_cell.length_a   1.000
_cell.length_b   1.000
_cell.length_c   1.000
_cell.angle_alpha   90.00
_cell.angle_beta   90.00
_cell.angle_gamma   90.00
#
_symmetry.space_group_name_H-M   'P 1'
#
loop_
_entity.id
_entity.type
_entity.pdbx_description
1 polymer ?
#
loop_
_entity_poly.entity_id
_entity_poly.type
_entity_poly.pdbx_seq_one_letter_code
_entity_poly.pdbx_strand_id
1 'polypeptide(L)'
;MPVALLAGERDLAIAEYEAIHGASQVKRGSSPPLRKFGYAVALSWDSLDKDREAFFDWGRKVLAKNLDGWISHGQYIDAAKWVCLVFTMIGGQQDAAMALRTALADAKAYSP
;
A
#
# COMPACT_ATOMS: atom_id res chain seq x y z
N MET A 1 -9.68 1.25 4.90
CA MET A 1 -8.62 1.91 4.10
C MET A 1 -8.23 1.19 2.80
N PRO A 2 -7.42 0.11 2.72
CA PRO A 2 -7.00 -0.43 1.42
C PRO A 2 -8.18 -0.91 0.57
N VAL A 3 -9.25 -1.41 1.22
CA VAL A 3 -10.53 -1.75 0.56
C VAL A 3 -11.19 -0.52 -0.06
N ALA A 4 -11.30 0.58 0.70
CA ALA A 4 -11.89 1.82 0.21
C ALA A 4 -11.10 2.37 -0.98
N LEU A 5 -9.76 2.37 -0.91
CA LEU A 5 -8.91 2.75 -2.04
C LEU A 5 -9.12 1.85 -3.26
N LEU A 6 -9.09 0.52 -3.07
CA LEU A 6 -9.33 -0.43 -4.17
C LEU A 6 -10.72 -0.29 -4.80
N ALA A 7 -11.72 0.17 -4.03
CA ALA A 7 -13.07 0.44 -4.51
C ALA A 7 -13.23 1.83 -5.16
N GLY A 8 -12.19 2.67 -5.17
CA GLY A 8 -12.27 4.06 -5.65
C GLY A 8 -12.87 5.05 -4.64
N GLU A 9 -13.18 4.60 -3.42
CA GLU A 9 -13.77 5.39 -2.33
C GLU A 9 -12.68 6.13 -1.54
N ARG A 10 -12.02 7.08 -2.21
CA ARG A 10 -10.89 7.85 -1.67
C ARG A 10 -11.26 8.65 -0.43
N ASP A 11 -12.36 9.40 -0.50
CA ASP A 11 -12.74 10.32 0.57
C ASP A 11 -13.12 9.56 1.85
N LEU A 12 -13.69 8.37 1.70
CA LEU A 12 -13.89 7.44 2.80
C LEU A 12 -12.55 7.00 3.42
N ALA A 13 -11.55 6.66 2.61
CA ALA A 13 -10.23 6.27 3.11
C ALA A 13 -9.53 7.41 3.89
N ILE A 14 -9.71 8.66 3.46
CA ILE A 14 -9.23 9.87 4.15
C ILE A 14 -9.96 10.02 5.48
N ALA A 15 -11.30 10.04 5.46
CA ALA A 15 -12.13 10.23 6.64
C ALA A 15 -11.87 9.17 7.73
N GLU A 16 -11.77 7.88 7.34
CA GLU A 16 -11.44 6.79 8.27
C GLU A 16 -10.10 7.00 8.98
N TYR A 17 -9.10 7.51 8.27
CA TYR A 17 -7.78 7.76 8.84
C TYR A 17 -7.81 8.94 9.81
N GLU A 18 -8.38 10.06 9.37
CA GLU A 18 -8.44 11.28 10.14
C GLU A 18 -9.30 11.12 11.41
N ALA A 19 -10.35 10.30 11.37
CA ALA A 19 -11.17 9.99 12.54
C ALA A 19 -10.37 9.31 13.68
N ILE A 20 -9.34 8.54 13.34
CA ILE A 20 -8.53 7.79 14.31
C ILE A 20 -7.26 8.55 14.70
N HIS A 21 -6.62 9.21 13.74
CA HIS A 21 -5.27 9.74 13.87
C HIS A 21 -5.19 11.27 13.75
N GLY A 22 -6.29 11.94 13.40
CA GLY A 22 -6.32 13.35 13.03
C GLY A 22 -5.76 13.62 11.63
N ALA A 23 -6.02 14.83 11.12
CA ALA A 23 -5.40 15.33 9.91
C ALA A 23 -3.87 15.44 10.13
N SER A 24 -3.08 14.83 9.25
CA SER A 24 -1.62 14.78 9.41
C SER A 24 -0.88 15.09 8.12
N GLN A 25 0.24 15.81 8.22
CA GLN A 25 1.15 15.96 7.11
C GLN A 25 1.94 14.66 6.89
N VAL A 26 1.90 14.18 5.66
CA VAL A 26 2.65 13.00 5.25
C VAL A 26 4.00 13.43 4.69
N LYS A 27 5.10 13.06 5.36
CA LYS A 27 6.46 13.18 4.80
C LYS A 27 6.90 11.81 4.29
N ARG A 28 7.36 11.75 3.03
CA ARG A 28 7.99 10.57 2.42
C ARG A 28 9.41 10.46 3.01
N GLY A 29 9.84 9.30 3.53
CA GLY A 29 11.24 9.10 3.96
C GLY A 29 11.48 8.28 5.24
N SER A 30 10.50 8.16 6.13
CA SER A 30 10.51 7.12 7.18
C SER A 30 9.57 5.99 6.76
N SER A 31 9.76 4.74 7.22
CA SER A 31 8.74 3.71 7.04
C SER A 31 7.52 4.12 7.85
N PRO A 32 6.46 4.67 7.24
CA PRO A 32 5.30 5.05 8.00
C PRO A 32 4.56 3.78 8.43
N PRO A 33 3.69 3.87 9.44
CA PRO A 33 2.66 2.87 9.66
C PRO A 33 1.88 2.64 8.35
N LEU A 34 1.51 1.40 8.09
CA LEU A 34 0.82 0.96 6.88
C LEU A 34 -0.37 1.85 6.48
N ARG A 35 -1.17 2.24 7.47
CA ARG A 35 -2.33 3.13 7.29
C ARG A 35 -1.93 4.54 6.83
N LYS A 36 -0.78 5.04 7.27
CA LYS A 36 -0.28 6.34 6.83
C LYS A 36 0.20 6.30 5.37
N PHE A 37 0.70 5.15 4.89
CA PHE A 37 0.96 4.97 3.46
C PHE A 37 -0.35 5.00 2.65
N GLY A 38 -1.37 4.24 3.05
CA GLY A 38 -2.68 4.28 2.38
C GLY A 38 -3.32 5.67 2.39
N TYR A 39 -3.21 6.40 3.50
CA TYR A 39 -3.65 7.79 3.59
C TYR A 39 -2.90 8.71 2.61
N ALA A 40 -1.59 8.53 2.46
CA ALA A 40 -0.79 9.29 1.50
C ALA A 40 -1.22 9.06 0.04
N VAL A 41 -1.52 7.78 -0.29
CA VAL A 41 -2.06 7.39 -1.61
C VAL A 41 -3.41 8.06 -1.82
N ALA A 42 -4.28 8.05 -0.79
CA ALA A 42 -5.58 8.70 -0.84
C ALA A 42 -5.46 10.20 -1.11
N LEU A 43 -4.60 10.92 -0.37
CA LEU A 43 -4.39 12.37 -0.57
C LEU A 43 -3.84 12.72 -1.95
N SER A 44 -3.08 11.80 -2.56
CA SER A 44 -2.37 12.05 -3.83
C SER A 44 -3.10 11.45 -5.04
N TRP A 45 -4.31 10.92 -4.86
CA TRP A 45 -5.01 10.10 -5.84
C TRP A 45 -5.10 10.71 -7.24
N ASP A 46 -5.53 11.98 -7.32
CA ASP A 46 -5.72 12.68 -8.60
C ASP A 46 -4.39 13.03 -9.29
N SER A 47 -3.30 12.99 -8.54
CA SER A 47 -1.94 13.24 -9.00
C SER A 47 -1.05 11.99 -8.96
N LEU A 48 -1.63 10.81 -8.71
CA LEU A 48 -0.87 9.61 -8.41
C LEU A 48 0.05 9.22 -9.57
N ASP A 49 -0.39 9.49 -10.80
CA ASP A 49 0.38 9.24 -12.02
C ASP A 49 1.69 10.03 -12.08
N LYS A 50 1.73 11.25 -11.52
CA LYS A 50 2.93 12.09 -11.52
C LYS A 50 4.01 11.56 -10.57
N ASP A 51 3.58 10.91 -9.49
CA ASP A 51 4.44 10.38 -8.43
C ASP A 51 4.43 8.84 -8.38
N ARG A 52 3.94 8.18 -9.43
CA ARG A 52 3.58 6.76 -9.40
C ARG A 52 4.73 5.87 -8.97
N GLU A 53 5.90 6.08 -9.56
CA GLU A 53 7.12 5.32 -9.24
C GLU A 53 7.54 5.50 -7.78
N ALA A 54 7.49 6.74 -7.27
CA ALA A 54 7.82 7.03 -5.87
C ALA A 54 6.85 6.35 -4.89
N PHE A 55 5.54 6.35 -5.20
CA PHE A 55 4.54 5.64 -4.41
C PHE A 55 4.69 4.12 -4.52
N PHE A 56 5.04 3.61 -5.70
CA PHE A 56 5.26 2.19 -5.90
C PHE A 56 6.44 1.70 -5.06
N ASP A 57 7.59 2.37 -5.15
CA ASP A 57 8.78 2.07 -4.34
C ASP A 57 8.50 2.15 -2.85
N TRP A 58 7.72 3.14 -2.43
CA TRP A 58 7.32 3.26 -1.05
C TRP A 58 6.43 2.09 -0.60
N GLY A 59 5.44 1.74 -1.41
CA GLY A 59 4.54 0.62 -1.18
C GLY A 59 5.28 -0.71 -1.06
N ARG A 60 6.27 -0.96 -1.93
CA ARG A 60 7.11 -2.15 -1.86
C ARG A 60 7.89 -2.25 -0.55
N LYS A 61 8.51 -1.14 -0.10
CA LYS A 61 9.20 -1.07 1.19
C LYS A 61 8.26 -1.29 2.38
N VAL A 62 7.02 -0.79 2.29
CA VAL A 62 5.99 -1.02 3.30
C VAL A 62 5.58 -2.50 3.33
N LEU A 63 5.36 -3.12 2.17
CA LEU A 63 5.02 -4.55 2.08
C LEU A 63 6.12 -5.45 2.63
N ALA A 64 7.38 -5.25 2.22
CA ALA A 64 8.51 -6.06 2.65
C ALA A 64 8.64 -6.15 4.19
N LYS A 65 8.24 -5.09 4.90
CA LYS A 65 8.29 -5.05 6.38
C LYS A 65 7.12 -5.72 7.09
N ASN A 66 6.01 -5.97 6.40
CA ASN A 66 4.78 -6.46 7.02
C ASN A 66 4.34 -7.84 6.49
N LEU A 67 4.76 -8.23 5.28
CA LEU A 67 4.25 -9.40 4.58
C LEU A 67 4.44 -10.69 5.40
N ASP A 68 5.63 -10.91 5.94
CA ASP A 68 5.97 -12.10 6.72
C ASP A 68 5.16 -12.15 8.03
N GLY A 69 5.01 -11.00 8.70
CA GLY A 69 4.15 -10.86 9.88
C GLY A 69 2.69 -11.22 9.60
N TRP A 70 2.14 -10.78 8.47
CA TRP A 70 0.76 -11.14 8.13
C TRP A 70 0.60 -12.61 7.79
N ILE A 71 1.51 -13.18 7.01
CA ILE A 71 1.46 -14.58 6.59
C ILE A 71 1.56 -15.50 7.82
N SER A 72 2.49 -15.22 8.73
CA SER A 72 2.70 -16.00 9.96
C SER A 72 1.51 -15.94 10.92
N HIS A 73 0.74 -14.86 10.95
CA HIS A 73 -0.45 -14.69 11.79
C HIS A 73 -1.76 -15.03 11.07
N GLY A 74 -1.71 -15.64 9.87
CA GLY A 74 -2.89 -16.04 9.11
C GLY A 74 -3.69 -14.88 8.49
N GLN A 75 -3.13 -13.67 8.43
CA GLN A 75 -3.78 -12.45 7.92
C GLN A 75 -3.68 -12.35 6.38
N TYR A 76 -3.96 -13.45 5.67
CA TYR A 76 -3.76 -13.56 4.23
C TYR A 76 -4.61 -12.58 3.43
N ILE A 77 -5.84 -12.34 3.87
CA ILE A 77 -6.77 -11.42 3.18
C ILE A 77 -6.25 -9.98 3.27
N ASP A 78 -5.73 -9.57 4.42
CA ASP A 78 -5.19 -8.22 4.57
C ASP A 78 -3.88 -8.05 3.80
N ALA A 79 -3.00 -9.06 3.82
CA ALA A 79 -1.82 -9.08 2.97
C ALA A 79 -2.19 -8.93 1.48
N ALA A 80 -3.18 -9.68 1.00
CA ALA A 80 -3.63 -9.63 -0.38
C ALA A 80 -4.17 -8.24 -0.77
N LYS A 81 -4.97 -7.58 0.08
CA LYS A 81 -5.47 -6.22 -0.19
C LYS A 81 -4.33 -5.22 -0.40
N TRP A 82 -3.30 -5.26 0.44
CA TRP A 82 -2.16 -4.36 0.32
C TRP A 82 -1.28 -4.69 -0.88
N VAL A 83 -1.08 -5.97 -1.18
CA VAL A 83 -0.38 -6.40 -2.40
C VAL A 83 -1.11 -5.87 -3.64
N CYS A 84 -2.44 -6.05 -3.72
CA CYS A 84 -3.23 -5.51 -4.83
C CYS A 84 -3.10 -3.99 -4.93
N LEU A 85 -3.30 -3.24 -3.84
CA LEU A 85 -3.16 -1.78 -3.86
C LEU A 85 -1.80 -1.35 -4.43
N VAL A 86 -0.71 -1.97 -3.99
CA VAL A 86 0.64 -1.60 -4.42
C VAL A 86 0.94 -2.04 -5.84
N PHE A 87 0.67 -3.29 -6.18
CA PHE A 87 1.16 -3.87 -7.43
C PHE A 87 0.20 -3.69 -8.60
N THR A 88 -1.11 -3.77 -8.38
CA THR A 88 -2.08 -3.58 -9.47
C THR A 88 -2.43 -2.11 -9.64
N MET A 89 -2.90 -1.46 -8.59
CA MET A 89 -3.41 -0.09 -8.67
C MET A 89 -2.31 0.96 -8.82
N ILE A 90 -1.23 0.86 -8.04
CA ILE A 90 -0.09 1.79 -8.15
C ILE A 90 0.91 1.30 -9.21
N GLY A 91 1.28 0.01 -9.17
CA GLY A 91 2.27 -0.59 -10.06
C GLY A 91 1.77 -0.90 -11.49
N GLY A 92 0.48 -0.78 -11.76
CA GLY A 92 -0.11 -1.00 -13.08
C GLY A 92 -0.12 -2.46 -13.55
N GLN A 93 0.06 -3.42 -12.64
CA GLN A 93 0.07 -4.83 -13.00
C GLN A 93 -1.34 -5.34 -13.28
N GLN A 94 -1.50 -6.04 -14.39
CA GLN A 94 -2.80 -6.37 -14.97
C GLN A 94 -3.57 -7.47 -14.23
N ASP A 95 -2.90 -8.32 -13.45
CA ASP A 95 -3.57 -9.37 -12.68
C ASP A 95 -2.92 -9.65 -11.32
N ALA A 96 -3.72 -10.23 -10.42
CA ALA A 96 -3.31 -10.53 -9.04
C ALA A 96 -2.22 -11.60 -8.95
N ALA A 97 -2.11 -12.51 -9.92
CA ALA A 97 -1.09 -13.55 -9.93
C ALA A 97 0.28 -12.98 -10.32
N MET A 98 0.32 -12.00 -11.21
CA MET A 98 1.51 -11.22 -11.53
C MET A 98 1.94 -10.38 -10.33
N ALA A 99 0.99 -9.70 -9.67
CA ALA A 99 1.21 -8.99 -8.41
C ALA A 99 1.83 -9.84 -7.32
N LEU A 100 1.28 -11.03 -7.10
CA LEU A 100 1.82 -11.96 -6.10
C LEU A 100 3.23 -12.45 -6.47
N ARG A 101 3.49 -12.75 -7.75
CA ARG A 101 4.81 -13.20 -8.21
C ARG A 101 5.88 -12.11 -8.05
N THR A 102 5.58 -10.87 -8.42
CA THR A 102 6.51 -9.75 -8.24
C THR A 102 6.72 -9.45 -6.77
N ALA A 103 5.66 -9.43 -5.95
CA ALA A 103 5.76 -9.23 -4.51
C ALA A 103 6.66 -10.27 -3.83
N LEU A 104 6.54 -11.54 -4.22
CA LEU A 104 7.37 -12.62 -3.71
C LEU A 104 8.84 -12.49 -4.14
N ALA A 105 9.10 -12.06 -5.38
CA ALA A 105 10.46 -11.82 -5.86
C ALA A 105 11.13 -10.67 -5.11
N ASP A 106 10.40 -9.56 -4.89
CA ASP A 106 10.90 -8.40 -4.14
C ASP A 106 11.18 -8.76 -2.68
N ALA A 107 10.27 -9.49 -2.01
CA ALA A 107 10.48 -9.92 -0.62
C ALA A 107 11.79 -10.70 -0.45
N LYS A 108 12.14 -11.57 -1.41
CA LYS A 108 13.41 -12.31 -1.41
C LYS A 108 14.63 -11.41 -1.60
N ALA A 109 14.50 -10.31 -2.34
CA ALA A 109 15.61 -9.37 -2.57
C ALA A 109 15.90 -8.47 -1.36
N TYR A 110 14.94 -8.31 -0.44
CA TYR A 110 15.06 -7.50 0.77
C TYR A 110 15.26 -8.31 2.07
N SER A 111 15.24 -9.65 1.99
CA SER A 111 15.65 -10.52 3.10
C SER A 111 17.19 -10.57 3.16
N PRO A 112 17.81 -10.33 4.33
CA PRO A 112 19.26 -10.41 4.51
C PRO A 112 19.79 -11.84 4.37
#